data_AF-A0A852T375-F1
#
_entry.id   AF-A0A852T375-F1
#
_cell.length_a   1.000
_cell.length_b   1.000
_cell.length_c   1.000
_cell.angle_alpha   90.00
_cell.angle_beta   90.00
_cell.angle_gamma   90.00
#
_symmetry.space_group_name_H-M   'P 1'
#
loop_
_entity.id
_entity.type
_entity.pdbx_description
1 polymer ?
#
loop_
_entity_poly.entity_id
_entity_poly.type
_entity_poly.pdbx_seq_one_letter_code
_entity_poly.pdbx_strand_id
1 'polypeptide(L)' 'MELTVIRSRDRRRMVVAVEAKTEDDALRAITKAIGPVTIARERMPIRRQRATLAERRARVATYF' A
#
# COMPACT_ATOMS: atom_id res chain seq x y z
N MET A 1 21.97 -5.89 -3.61
CA MET A 1 21.42 -4.54 -3.39
C MET A 1 20.60 -4.54 -2.11
N GLU A 2 20.47 -3.40 -1.44
CA GLU A 2 19.63 -3.27 -0.23
C GLU A 2 18.39 -2.45 -0.55
N LEU A 3 17.22 -2.96 -0.16
CA LEU A 3 15.93 -2.30 -0.37
C LEU A 3 15.21 -2.11 0.95
N THR A 4 14.65 -0.92 1.12
CA THR A 4 13.71 -0.67 2.22
C THR A 4 12.30 -0.96 1.71
N VAL A 5 11.62 -1.90 2.35
CA VAL A 5 10.27 -2.33 1.98
C VAL A 5 9.30 -2.20 3.16
N ILE A 6 8.01 -2.11 2.85
CA ILE A 6 6.91 -2.12 3.81
C ILE A 6 6.06 -3.35 3.53
N ARG A 7 5.87 -4.20 4.54
CA ARG A 7 4.99 -5.36 4.42
C ARG A 7 3.53 -4.93 4.54
N SER A 8 2.68 -5.38 3.62
CA SER A 8 1.28 -4.92 3.55
C SER A 8 0.42 -5.37 4.73
N ARG A 9 0.73 -6.54 5.32
CA ARG A 9 -0.06 -7.16 6.39
C ARG A 9 -0.02 -6.38 7.71
N ASP A 10 1.16 -5.94 8.11
CA ASP A 10 1.45 -5.33 9.42
C ASP A 10 2.00 -3.89 9.29
N ARG A 11 2.17 -3.39 8.06
CA ARG A 11 2.80 -2.12 7.73
C ARG A 11 4.20 -1.96 8.32
N ARG A 12 4.89 -3.06 8.59
CA ARG A 12 6.23 -3.03 9.17
C ARG A 12 7.24 -2.66 8.09
N ARG A 13 8.08 -1.66 8.39
CA ARG A 13 9.21 -1.24 7.55
C ARG A 13 10.40 -2.15 7.82
N MET A 14 11.04 -2.66 6.77
CA MET A 14 12.13 -3.61 6.83
C MET A 14 13.21 -3.21 5.83
N VAL A 15 14.48 -3.44 6.19
CA VAL A 15 15.60 -3.39 5.24
C VAL A 15 15.92 -4.83 4.84
N VAL A 16 15.96 -5.10 3.55
CA VAL A 16 16.20 -6.43 3.00
C VAL A 16 17.33 -6.36 1.99
N ALA A 17 18.38 -7.16 2.22
CA ALA A 17 19.44 -7.38 1.26
C ALA A 17 19.03 -8.49 0.29
N VAL A 18 19.09 -8.22 -1.01
CA VAL A 18 18.75 -9.16 -2.08
C VAL A 18 19.78 -9.13 -3.18
N GLU A 19 20.16 -10.31 -3.66
CA GLU A 19 20.93 -10.49 -4.88
C GLU A 19 20.00 -10.42 -6.09
N ALA A 20 19.92 -9.25 -6.70
CA ALA A 20 19.14 -9.02 -7.91
C ALA A 20 19.84 -7.98 -8.78
N LYS A 21 19.57 -8.03 -10.08
CA LYS A 21 20.09 -7.05 -11.05
C LYS A 21 19.16 -5.83 -11.20
N THR A 22 17.87 -6.01 -10.95
CA THR A 22 16.84 -4.96 -11.11
C THR A 22 15.97 -4.82 -9.85
N GLU A 23 15.34 -3.66 -9.67
CA GLU A 23 14.40 -3.38 -8.57
C GLU A 23 13.16 -4.30 -8.65
N ASP A 24 12.66 -4.56 -9.86
CA ASP A 24 11.51 -5.44 -10.10
C ASP A 24 11.80 -6.91 -9.74
N ASP A 25 12.99 -7.41 -10.10
CA ASP A 25 13.40 -8.77 -9.72
C ASP A 25 13.55 -8.90 -8.21
N ALA A 26 14.12 -7.88 -7.57
CA ALA A 26 14.25 -7.83 -6.12
C ALA A 26 12.87 -7.82 -5.44
N LEU A 27 11.93 -7.00 -5.92
CA LEU A 27 10.55 -6.96 -5.43
C LEU A 27 9.84 -8.31 -5.57
N ARG A 28 10.00 -8.99 -6.72
CA ARG A 28 9.44 -10.32 -6.95
C ARG A 28 10.03 -11.35 -5.98
N ALA A 29 11.35 -11.34 -5.79
CA ALA A 29 12.03 -12.23 -4.86
C ALA A 29 11.56 -12.02 -3.41
N ILE A 30 11.48 -10.76 -2.96
CA ILE A 30 11.00 -10.41 -1.63
C ILE A 30 9.53 -10.82 -1.46
N THR A 31 8.69 -10.51 -2.45
CA THR A 31 7.26 -10.84 -2.41
C THR A 31 7.02 -12.35 -2.26
N LYS A 32 7.83 -13.16 -2.95
CA LYS A 32 7.77 -14.62 -2.85
C LYS A 32 8.17 -15.13 -1.45
N ALA A 33 9.13 -14.48 -0.80
CA ALA A 33 9.66 -14.92 0.49
C ALA A 33 8.79 -14.51 1.69
N ILE A 34 8.31 -13.26 1.71
CA ILE A 34 7.63 -12.68 2.88
C ILE A 34 6.19 -12.21 2.61
N GLY A 35 5.67 -12.48 1.42
CA GLY A 35 4.34 -12.04 0.99
C GLY A 35 4.33 -10.60 0.45
N PRO A 36 3.15 -10.02 0.23
CA PRO A 36 3.01 -8.72 -0.43
C PRO A 36 3.77 -7.59 0.28
N VAL A 37 4.68 -6.96 -0.45
CA VAL A 37 5.48 -5.82 0.01
C VAL A 37 5.42 -4.67 -0.98
N THR A 38 5.67 -3.45 -0.48
CA THR A 38 5.85 -2.24 -1.29
C THR A 38 7.18 -1.59 -0.96
N ILE A 39 7.75 -0.85 -1.92
CA ILE A 39 9.02 -0.14 -1.68
C ILE A 39 8.74 1.11 -0.85
N ALA A 40 9.47 1.27 0.24
CA ALA A 40 9.52 2.51 1.00
C ALA A 40 10.42 3.51 0.26
N ARG A 41 9.86 4.20 -0.74
CA ARG A 41 10.48 5.41 -1.29
C ARG A 41 10.41 6.50 -0.23
N GLU A 42 11.45 7.32 -0.11
CA GLU A 42 11.53 8.42 0.88
C GLU A 42 10.43 9.50 0.71
N ARG A 43 9.63 9.42 -0.36
CA ARG A 43 8.50 10.32 -0.59
C ARG A 43 7.18 9.66 -0.22
N MET A 44 6.54 10.20 0.81
CA MET A 44 5.12 10.05 1.09
C MET A 44 4.30 10.20 -0.21
N PRO A 45 3.58 9.17 -0.68
CA PRO A 45 2.48 9.43 -1.60
C PRO A 45 1.38 10.10 -0.78
N ILE A 46 1.24 11.42 -0.93
CA ILE A 46 0.08 12.17 -0.45
C ILE A 46 -1.13 11.52 -1.12
N ARG A 47 -1.82 10.62 -0.40
CA ARG A 47 -3.11 10.10 -0.84
C ARG A 47 -4.05 11.29 -0.92
N ARG A 48 -4.26 11.82 -2.13
CA ARG A 48 -5.31 12.81 -2.41
C ARG A 48 -6.64 12.20 -2.01
N GLN A 49 -7.14 12.67 -0.88
CA GLN A 49 -8.50 12.48 -0.42
C GLN A 49 -9.46 12.98 -1.51
N ARG A 50 -10.42 12.13 -1.89
CA ARG A 50 -11.80 12.58 -2.08
C ARG A 50 -12.71 11.42 -1.73
N ALA A 51 -12.97 11.29 -0.43
CA ALA A 51 -14.16 10.58 0.02
C ALA A 51 -15.35 11.41 -0.46
N THR A 52 -16.07 10.93 -1.47
CA THR A 52 -17.41 11.43 -1.79
C THR A 52 -18.29 11.07 -0.60
N LEU A 53 -18.45 12.03 0.31
CA LEU A 53 -19.39 11.95 1.42
C LEU A 53 -20.80 11.82 0.84
N ALA A 54 -21.34 10.61 0.97
CA ALA A 54 -22.75 10.34 1.18
C ALA A 54 -23.76 10.97 0.19
N GLU A 55 -24.08 10.24 -0.89
CA GLU A 55 -25.47 10.22 -1.39
C GLU A 55 -26.35 9.46 -0.38
N ARG A 56 -26.51 10.04 0.81
CA ARG A 56 -27.53 9.63 1.76
C ARG A 56 -28.86 10.14 1.19
N ARG A 57 -29.48 9.31 0.35
CA ARG A 57 -30.86 9.50 -0.10
C ARG A 57 -31.73 9.72 1.14
N ALA A 58 -32.15 10.96 1.36
CA ALA A 58 -33.22 11.26 2.30
C ALA A 58 -34.51 10.69 1.69
N ARG A 59 -34.88 9.46 2.06
CA ARG A 59 -36.25 8.99 1.86
C ARG A 59 -37.11 9.81 2.82
N VAL A 60 -37.81 10.81 2.30
CA VAL A 60 -38.94 11.43 3.00
C VAL A 60 -40.03 10.35 3.03
N ALA A 61 -40.18 9.69 4.17
CA ALA A 61 -41.37 8.90 4.46
C ALA A 61 -42.41 9.87 5.04
N THR A 62 -43.25 10.43 4.18
CA THR A 62 -44.39 11.23 4.62
C THR A 62 -45.48 10.26 5.07
N TYR A 63 -45.72 10.18 6.38
CA TYR A 63 -46.96 9.69 6.97
C TYR A 63 -47.54 10.81 7.83
N PHE A 64 -48.87 10.89 7.82
CA PHE A 64 -49.78 11.83 8.49
C PHE A 64 -50.12 13.10 7.71
#